data_AF-A0A7S0MKH5-F1
#
_entry.id   AF-A0A7S0MKH5-F1
#
_cell.length_a   1.000
_cell.length_b   1.000
_cell.length_c   1.000
_cell.angle_alpha   90.00
_cell.angle_beta   90.00
_cell.angle_gamma   90.00
#
_symmetry.space_group_name_H-M   'P 1'
#
loop_
_entity.id
_entity.type
_entity.pdbx_description
1 polymer ?
#
loop_
_entity_poly.entity_id
_entity_poly.type
_entity_poly.pdbx_seq_one_letter_code
_entity_poly.pdbx_strand_id
1 'polypeptide(L)'
;VESESEHQYSRMRAQEGRMGHDPSPGEEEAACLRNAVLRRDPQADGGEELIAHPQESCANPGIVRLPLVKVPGSSVSGLGISWIGLQSFCKQFKDQVRGKTTLQVRDKVIKSLTAAQKVSYAELEPGAFGEANVFVSHAWSYMFLEELVESIGEWMIQQERIPEGGWRFWIDIFIVNQHVDVPNEIDTAAAAKNFRTFSQGFQEKLQQIGRAIFVLSPWDRPVWIFRVWCLYEYYVVYHYELQYEFVMPPTQKERFIVALGQDSSDFLGIVSKLDVEKATAFSKYDETQIKNLVQTDLGGFSKLNELVIGAIREFCISESVGALCNMDDEQKATTDLLENTADLLDDCGKVDAAEKYLLESLSIKQALRGPEDESLGRTYTLLGVVNQRKGDYEESLKFHQMSLKIKILCHGTEHVSVATTKKNIGIVYHNKGDPIAAKNYYKEAYDIYLRSLGPNHPDTQSLAPFI
;
A
#
# COMPACT_ATOMS: atom_id res chain seq x y z
N VAL A 1 -30.55 -4.94 -16.38
CA VAL A 1 -30.41 -5.37 -14.96
C VAL A 1 -29.25 -4.65 -14.26
N GLU A 2 -28.60 -3.67 -14.91
CA GLU A 2 -27.56 -2.81 -14.29
C GLU A 2 -28.10 -1.48 -13.71
N SER A 3 -29.42 -1.29 -13.60
CA SER A 3 -30.00 -0.09 -12.98
C SER A 3 -30.53 -0.33 -11.55
N GLU A 4 -30.34 -1.53 -10.99
CA GLU A 4 -30.74 -1.86 -9.61
C GLU A 4 -29.57 -1.81 -8.61
N SER A 5 -28.32 -1.78 -9.07
CA SER A 5 -27.12 -1.68 -8.23
C SER A 5 -26.93 -0.29 -7.60
N GLU A 6 -27.28 0.80 -8.31
CA GLU A 6 -27.21 2.17 -7.76
C GLU A 6 -28.30 2.44 -6.70
N HIS A 7 -29.43 1.74 -6.76
CA HIS A 7 -30.53 1.90 -5.80
C HIS A 7 -30.33 1.12 -4.49
N GLN A 8 -29.50 0.06 -4.49
CA GLN A 8 -29.08 -0.61 -3.25
C GLN A 8 -28.01 0.18 -2.49
N TYR A 9 -27.08 0.84 -3.18
CA TYR A 9 -26.07 1.73 -2.57
C TYR A 9 -26.68 2.91 -1.80
N SER A 10 -27.80 3.46 -2.29
CA SER A 10 -28.50 4.57 -1.63
C SER A 10 -29.28 4.14 -0.37
N ARG A 11 -29.68 2.87 -0.27
CA ARG A 11 -30.42 2.34 0.90
C ARG A 11 -29.52 1.92 2.05
N MET A 12 -28.29 1.47 1.80
CA MET A 12 -27.29 1.21 2.87
C MET A 12 -26.84 2.50 3.56
N ARG A 13 -26.64 3.58 2.80
CA ARG A 13 -26.32 4.92 3.35
C ARG A 13 -27.39 5.48 4.30
N ALA A 14 -28.65 5.10 4.11
CA ALA A 14 -29.77 5.55 4.95
C ALA A 14 -29.90 4.77 6.28
N GLN A 15 -29.32 3.57 6.39
CA GLN A 15 -29.26 2.81 7.63
C GLN A 15 -27.98 3.08 8.45
N GLU A 16 -26.89 3.51 7.81
CA GLU A 16 -25.65 3.93 8.49
C GLU A 16 -25.74 5.33 9.13
N GLY A 17 -26.73 6.15 8.75
CA GLY A 17 -27.01 7.47 9.34
C GLY A 17 -27.49 7.45 10.81
N ARG A 18 -27.37 6.33 11.52
CA ARG A 18 -27.73 6.17 12.95
C ARG A 18 -26.62 5.59 13.84
N MET A 19 -25.39 5.47 13.36
CA MET A 19 -24.24 5.26 14.25
C MET A 19 -23.37 6.50 14.25
N GLY A 20 -23.03 6.94 15.47
CA GLY A 20 -22.62 8.30 15.80
C GLY A 20 -21.47 8.85 14.96
N HIS A 21 -21.47 10.18 14.82
CA HIS A 21 -20.35 10.96 14.31
C HIS A 21 -19.01 10.44 14.84
N ASP A 22 -18.26 9.79 13.96
CA ASP A 22 -16.84 9.52 14.15
C ASP A 22 -16.10 10.84 13.86
N PRO A 23 -15.32 11.39 14.81
CA PRO A 23 -14.61 12.64 14.58
C PRO A 23 -13.60 12.47 13.45
N SER A 24 -13.39 13.54 12.68
CA SER A 24 -12.52 13.52 11.52
C SER A 24 -11.08 13.06 11.88
N PRO A 25 -10.37 12.31 11.03
CA PRO A 25 -9.05 11.72 11.34
C PRO A 25 -7.91 12.73 11.61
N GLY A 26 -8.20 14.04 11.54
CA GLY A 26 -7.20 15.11 11.58
C GLY A 26 -6.89 15.68 12.97
N GLU A 27 -7.57 15.25 14.04
CA GLU A 27 -7.64 16.08 15.24
C GLU A 27 -6.59 15.86 16.36
N GLU A 28 -5.73 14.82 16.43
CA GLU A 28 -5.01 14.58 17.71
C GLU A 28 -3.55 14.02 17.72
N GLU A 29 -2.80 13.91 16.61
CA GLU A 29 -1.73 12.88 16.54
C GLU A 29 -0.24 13.24 16.24
N ALA A 30 0.22 14.50 16.21
CA ALA A 30 1.64 14.81 15.92
C ALA A 30 2.48 15.35 17.10
N ALA A 31 1.98 15.23 18.33
CA ALA A 31 2.72 15.70 19.51
C ALA A 31 3.88 14.76 19.90
N CYS A 32 3.76 13.44 19.68
CA CYS A 32 4.70 12.51 20.32
C CYS A 32 6.08 12.48 19.66
N LEU A 33 6.23 12.28 18.34
CA LEU A 33 7.55 12.08 17.73
C LEU A 33 8.55 13.23 18.02
N ARG A 34 8.08 14.47 18.18
CA ARG A 34 8.90 15.64 18.57
C ARG A 34 9.44 15.59 19.99
N ASN A 35 8.85 14.79 20.87
CA ASN A 35 9.22 14.67 22.28
C ASN A 35 10.55 13.93 22.51
N ALA A 36 11.15 13.38 21.45
CA ALA A 36 12.45 12.72 21.51
C ALA A 36 13.64 13.68 21.71
N VAL A 37 13.48 15.02 21.69
CA VAL A 37 14.61 15.98 21.62
C VAL A 37 14.90 16.79 22.89
N LEU A 38 14.33 16.47 24.06
CA LEU A 38 14.62 17.25 25.28
C LEU A 38 15.26 16.44 26.41
N ARG A 39 16.53 16.04 26.21
CA ARG A 39 17.51 16.01 27.30
C ARG A 39 18.83 16.60 26.84
N ARG A 40 19.29 17.65 27.53
CA ARG A 40 20.72 18.05 27.52
C ARG A 40 21.44 16.98 28.32
N ASP A 41 22.36 16.25 27.69
CA ASP A 41 23.37 15.51 28.43
C ASP A 41 24.58 16.42 28.66
N PRO A 42 24.92 16.79 29.91
CA PRO A 42 26.10 17.58 30.20
C PRO A 42 27.29 16.63 30.37
N GLN A 43 27.88 16.16 29.27
CA GLN A 43 29.28 15.71 29.11
C GLN A 43 29.40 14.66 27.99
N ALA A 44 30.00 15.05 26.87
CA ALA A 44 30.87 14.18 26.07
C ALA A 44 31.67 15.06 25.12
N ASP A 45 32.84 15.46 25.59
CA ASP A 45 33.88 16.11 24.81
C ASP A 45 34.84 15.01 24.31
N GLY A 46 35.25 15.09 23.05
CA GLY A 46 36.46 14.41 22.55
C GLY A 46 36.27 13.29 21.51
N GLY A 47 36.93 13.49 20.36
CA GLY A 47 37.61 12.42 19.61
C GLY A 47 36.97 11.99 18.29
N GLU A 48 37.44 12.57 17.19
CA GLU A 48 37.30 11.99 15.83
C GLU A 48 38.08 10.68 15.71
N GLU A 49 37.55 9.70 14.96
CA GLU A 49 38.38 8.90 14.06
C GLU A 49 37.56 8.27 12.92
N LEU A 50 38.11 8.38 11.72
CA LEU A 50 37.62 7.85 10.45
C LEU A 50 37.76 6.33 10.39
N ILE A 51 36.74 5.63 9.88
CA ILE A 51 36.95 4.38 9.13
C ILE A 51 36.02 4.39 7.90
N ALA A 52 36.65 4.42 6.72
CA ALA A 52 36.02 4.06 5.45
C ALA A 52 36.24 2.56 5.22
N HIS A 53 35.28 1.87 4.60
CA HIS A 53 35.56 0.95 3.49
C HIS A 53 34.28 0.64 2.68
N PRO A 54 34.42 0.34 1.38
CA PRO A 54 33.36 0.41 0.38
C PRO A 54 32.72 -0.94 0.10
N GLN A 55 31.45 -0.95 -0.29
CA GLN A 55 30.89 -2.04 -1.11
C GLN A 55 29.98 -1.46 -2.19
N GLU A 56 30.37 -1.75 -3.44
CA GLU A 56 29.58 -1.56 -4.65
C GLU A 56 28.40 -2.54 -4.66
N SER A 57 27.18 -2.10 -4.96
CA SER A 57 26.47 -2.50 -6.19
C SER A 57 25.09 -1.83 -6.30
N CYS A 58 24.70 -1.60 -7.56
CA CYS A 58 23.36 -1.24 -8.07
C CYS A 58 22.72 0.05 -7.56
N ALA A 59 23.35 1.18 -7.89
CA ALA A 59 22.74 2.50 -7.76
C ALA A 59 21.55 2.69 -8.73
N ASN A 60 20.43 3.18 -8.19
CA ASN A 60 19.31 3.71 -8.95
C ASN A 60 19.69 5.11 -9.49
N PRO A 61 19.66 5.38 -10.80
CA PRO A 61 20.35 6.52 -11.42
C PRO A 61 19.70 7.91 -11.22
N GLY A 62 18.81 8.09 -10.23
CA GLY A 62 17.99 9.29 -10.09
C GLY A 62 18.06 10.05 -8.76
N ILE A 63 18.74 9.53 -7.74
CA ILE A 63 18.75 10.14 -6.40
C ILE A 63 20.13 10.71 -6.11
N VAL A 64 20.23 12.03 -6.07
CA VAL A 64 21.41 12.72 -5.54
C VAL A 64 21.43 12.47 -4.03
N ARG A 65 22.21 11.48 -3.59
CA ARG A 65 22.41 11.17 -2.17
C ARG A 65 23.16 12.33 -1.52
N LEU A 66 22.48 13.16 -0.74
CA LEU A 66 23.14 14.19 0.05
C LEU A 66 23.86 13.52 1.23
N PRO A 67 25.17 13.76 1.44
CA PRO A 67 25.85 13.23 2.60
C PRO A 67 25.23 13.82 3.87
N LEU A 68 24.82 12.95 4.80
CA LEU A 68 24.37 13.36 6.13
C LEU A 68 25.50 14.13 6.83
N VAL A 69 25.28 15.41 7.09
CA VAL A 69 26.18 16.20 7.94
C VAL A 69 25.91 15.76 9.38
N LYS A 70 26.82 14.99 9.99
CA LYS A 70 26.71 14.61 11.41
C LYS A 70 26.59 15.86 12.28
N VAL A 71 25.43 16.06 12.91
CA VAL A 71 25.26 17.04 13.99
C VAL A 71 25.37 16.27 15.30
N PRO A 72 26.29 16.64 16.22
CA PRO A 72 26.40 15.97 17.51
C PRO A 72 25.07 16.04 18.29
N GLY A 73 24.55 14.88 18.71
CA GLY A 73 23.47 14.78 19.72
C GLY A 73 22.05 14.60 19.18
N SER A 74 21.75 13.51 18.49
CA SER A 74 20.36 13.07 18.32
C SER A 74 19.94 12.17 19.50
N SER A 75 18.89 12.57 20.23
CA SER A 75 18.37 11.86 21.42
C SER A 75 17.20 10.92 21.08
N VAL A 76 17.07 10.48 19.82
CA VAL A 76 16.06 9.51 19.41
C VAL A 76 16.44 8.14 19.98
N SER A 77 15.58 7.60 20.85
CA SER A 77 15.80 6.29 21.45
C SER A 77 15.86 5.20 20.38
N GLY A 78 16.84 4.30 20.47
CA GLY A 78 16.93 3.09 19.65
C GLY A 78 16.23 1.87 20.25
N LEU A 79 15.55 2.04 21.40
CA LEU A 79 14.91 0.93 22.09
C LEU A 79 13.70 0.40 21.30
N GLY A 80 13.47 -0.90 21.36
CA GLY A 80 12.29 -1.58 20.86
C GLY A 80 11.71 -2.51 21.91
N ILE A 81 10.38 -2.62 21.95
CA ILE A 81 9.70 -3.55 22.85
C ILE A 81 9.90 -4.98 22.34
N SER A 82 10.27 -5.90 23.23
CA SER A 82 10.32 -7.33 22.89
C SER A 82 8.94 -7.88 22.59
N TRP A 83 8.86 -8.90 21.74
CA TRP A 83 7.59 -9.58 21.49
C TRP A 83 6.94 -10.08 22.79
N ILE A 84 7.73 -10.68 23.68
CA ILE A 84 7.26 -11.14 25.00
C ILE A 84 6.78 -9.97 25.85
N GLY A 85 7.47 -8.83 25.82
CA GLY A 85 7.08 -7.60 26.51
C GLY A 85 5.77 -7.04 25.98
N LEU A 86 5.60 -7.01 24.65
CA LEU A 86 4.37 -6.56 23.99
C LEU A 86 3.18 -7.47 24.33
N GLN A 87 3.38 -8.78 24.29
CA GLN A 87 2.36 -9.76 24.70
C GLN A 87 2.00 -9.60 26.19
N SER A 88 2.99 -9.37 27.04
CA SER A 88 2.78 -9.16 28.48
C SER A 88 1.99 -7.88 28.75
N PHE A 89 2.31 -6.78 28.07
CA PHE A 89 1.54 -5.54 28.10
C PHE A 89 0.09 -5.78 27.68
N CYS A 90 -0.13 -6.43 26.53
CA CYS A 90 -1.48 -6.73 26.04
C CYS A 90 -2.27 -7.61 27.02
N LYS A 91 -1.62 -8.59 27.65
CA LYS A 91 -2.24 -9.47 28.65
C LYS A 91 -2.61 -8.72 29.92
N GLN A 92 -1.72 -7.86 30.41
CA GLN A 92 -1.91 -7.08 31.63
C GLN A 92 -3.07 -6.08 31.48
N PHE A 93 -3.19 -5.45 30.31
CA PHE A 93 -4.17 -4.39 30.05
C PHE A 93 -5.27 -4.82 29.09
N LYS A 94 -5.59 -6.12 29.04
CA LYS A 94 -6.49 -6.74 28.06
C LYS A 94 -7.79 -5.97 27.80
N ASP A 95 -8.50 -5.57 28.85
CA ASP A 95 -9.79 -4.87 28.73
C ASP A 95 -9.65 -3.41 28.33
N GLN A 96 -8.46 -2.83 28.51
CA GLN A 96 -8.15 -1.45 28.15
C GLN A 96 -7.54 -1.31 26.75
N VAL A 97 -7.07 -2.41 26.15
CA VAL A 97 -6.49 -2.40 24.78
C VAL A 97 -7.42 -3.00 23.73
N ARG A 98 -8.30 -3.93 24.12
CA ARG A 98 -9.22 -4.60 23.17
C ARG A 98 -10.23 -3.62 22.58
N GLY A 99 -10.38 -3.63 21.25
CA GLY A 99 -11.27 -2.72 20.53
C GLY A 99 -10.95 -1.24 20.77
N LYS A 100 -9.69 -0.92 21.09
CA LYS A 100 -9.20 0.45 21.23
C LYS A 100 -8.21 0.75 20.13
N THR A 101 -8.28 1.97 19.62
CA THR A 101 -7.27 2.46 18.70
C THR A 101 -5.93 2.65 19.42
N THR A 102 -4.85 2.63 18.68
CA THR A 102 -3.49 2.88 19.17
C THR A 102 -3.40 4.25 19.87
N LEU A 103 -4.14 5.25 19.37
CA LEU A 103 -4.35 6.55 20.03
C LEU A 103 -4.97 6.42 21.43
N GLN A 104 -6.04 5.65 21.54
CA GLN A 104 -6.72 5.45 22.81
C GLN A 104 -5.86 4.68 23.81
N VAL A 105 -5.07 3.71 23.36
CA VAL A 105 -4.11 2.98 24.20
C VAL A 105 -3.00 3.92 24.69
N ARG A 106 -2.45 4.75 23.80
CA ARG A 106 -1.50 5.82 24.15
C ARG A 106 -2.05 6.70 25.27
N ASP A 107 -3.27 7.22 25.09
CA ASP A 107 -3.82 8.23 26.00
C ASP A 107 -4.34 7.68 27.32
N LYS A 108 -5.03 6.54 27.29
CA LYS A 108 -5.74 6.03 28.46
C LYS A 108 -4.95 5.00 29.25
N VAL A 109 -3.93 4.41 28.65
CA VAL A 109 -3.10 3.39 29.29
C VAL A 109 -1.69 3.92 29.47
N ILE A 110 -0.96 4.18 28.39
CA ILE A 110 0.46 4.51 28.46
C ILE A 110 0.69 5.82 29.21
N LYS A 111 0.01 6.90 28.82
CA LYS A 111 0.14 8.20 29.52
C LYS A 111 -0.23 8.10 30.98
N SER A 112 -1.26 7.34 31.33
CA SER A 112 -1.66 7.16 32.73
C SER A 112 -0.58 6.44 33.55
N LEU A 113 0.08 5.43 32.99
CA LEU A 113 1.16 4.70 33.66
C LEU A 113 2.41 5.58 33.84
N THR A 114 2.76 6.37 32.84
CA THR A 114 4.02 7.13 32.81
C THR A 114 3.90 8.54 33.42
N ALA A 115 2.69 9.01 33.74
CA ALA A 115 2.43 10.38 34.20
C ALA A 115 3.20 10.77 35.47
N ALA A 116 3.35 9.85 36.43
CA ALA A 116 4.00 10.13 37.70
C ALA A 116 5.48 10.51 37.53
N GLN A 117 6.16 9.87 36.57
CA GLN A 117 7.60 10.05 36.32
C GLN A 117 7.88 10.92 35.10
N LYS A 118 6.87 11.21 34.26
CA LYS A 118 6.98 11.95 33.00
C LYS A 118 8.06 11.37 32.07
N VAL A 119 8.04 10.05 31.90
CA VAL A 119 8.99 9.30 31.07
C VAL A 119 8.26 8.55 29.94
N SER A 120 9.00 7.95 29.02
CA SER A 120 8.44 6.97 28.08
C SER A 120 8.07 5.65 28.78
N TYR A 121 7.28 4.79 28.14
CA TYR A 121 7.00 3.45 28.69
C TYR A 121 8.25 2.58 28.71
N ALA A 122 9.14 2.74 27.71
CA ALA A 122 10.43 2.07 27.65
C ALA A 122 11.33 2.39 28.86
N GLU A 123 11.32 3.64 29.33
CA GLU A 123 12.05 4.06 30.54
C GLU A 123 11.40 3.55 31.83
N LEU A 124 10.06 3.44 31.85
CA LEU A 124 9.32 2.94 33.01
C LEU A 124 9.52 1.43 33.22
N GLU A 125 9.53 0.66 32.13
CA GLU A 125 9.59 -0.81 32.13
C GLU A 125 10.79 -1.34 31.32
N PRO A 126 12.04 -0.99 31.68
CA PRO A 126 13.22 -1.24 30.84
C PRO A 126 13.48 -2.74 30.56
N GLY A 127 13.02 -3.63 31.43
CA GLY A 127 13.18 -5.08 31.27
C GLY A 127 12.44 -5.68 30.07
N ALA A 128 11.45 -4.97 29.52
CA ALA A 128 10.71 -5.39 28.33
C ALA A 128 11.38 -4.94 27.02
N PHE A 129 12.42 -4.11 27.07
CA PHE A 129 13.03 -3.42 25.93
C PHE A 129 14.47 -3.84 25.68
N GLY A 130 14.96 -3.57 24.46
CA GLY A 130 16.36 -3.71 24.05
C GLY A 130 16.58 -2.94 22.75
N GLU A 131 17.76 -3.01 22.14
CA GLU A 131 18.00 -2.39 20.82
C GLU A 131 17.00 -2.91 19.78
N ALA A 132 16.32 -1.99 19.09
CA ALA A 132 15.33 -2.34 18.08
C ALA A 132 15.98 -2.95 16.84
N ASN A 133 15.31 -3.95 16.27
CA ASN A 133 15.71 -4.58 15.01
C ASN A 133 14.59 -4.61 13.96
N VAL A 134 13.42 -4.03 14.28
CA VAL A 134 12.33 -3.79 13.34
C VAL A 134 11.67 -2.46 13.70
N PHE A 135 11.56 -1.56 12.73
CA PHE A 135 10.74 -0.36 12.84
C PHE A 135 9.30 -0.66 12.45
N VAL A 136 8.32 -0.14 13.19
CA VAL A 136 6.90 -0.38 12.92
C VAL A 136 6.22 0.94 12.58
N SER A 137 5.81 1.08 11.31
CA SER A 137 5.01 2.19 10.84
C SER A 137 3.52 1.84 10.86
N HIS A 138 2.71 2.68 11.50
CA HIS A 138 1.27 2.48 11.62
C HIS A 138 0.52 3.82 11.75
N ALA A 139 -0.78 3.82 11.49
CA ALA A 139 -1.64 4.93 11.87
C ALA A 139 -2.19 4.70 13.29
N TRP A 140 -2.21 5.74 14.13
CA TRP A 140 -2.73 5.61 15.50
C TRP A 140 -4.25 5.43 15.56
N SER A 141 -4.97 5.74 14.48
CA SER A 141 -6.39 5.40 14.30
C SER A 141 -6.63 3.90 14.20
N TYR A 142 -5.61 3.09 13.93
CA TYR A 142 -5.74 1.63 13.83
C TYR A 142 -5.98 1.01 15.19
N MET A 143 -6.77 -0.07 15.22
CA MET A 143 -7.01 -0.87 16.41
C MET A 143 -5.70 -1.48 16.88
N PHE A 144 -5.35 -1.21 18.13
CA PHE A 144 -4.04 -1.56 18.66
C PHE A 144 -3.83 -3.07 18.66
N LEU A 145 -4.81 -3.83 19.16
CA LEU A 145 -4.67 -5.28 19.26
C LEU A 145 -4.98 -5.95 17.91
N GLU A 146 -6.15 -5.67 17.36
CA GLU A 146 -6.74 -6.37 16.21
C GLU A 146 -6.07 -6.02 14.86
N GLU A 147 -5.38 -4.88 14.77
CA GLU A 147 -4.71 -4.48 13.53
C GLU A 147 -3.19 -4.43 13.71
N LEU A 148 -2.70 -3.63 14.66
CA LEU A 148 -1.26 -3.45 14.84
C LEU A 148 -0.58 -4.72 15.39
N VAL A 149 -0.98 -5.20 16.57
CA VAL A 149 -0.30 -6.33 17.24
C VAL A 149 -0.51 -7.63 16.46
N GLU A 150 -1.70 -7.87 15.91
CA GLU A 150 -1.95 -9.03 15.06
C GLU A 150 -1.11 -9.00 13.76
N SER A 151 -0.94 -7.85 13.12
CA SER A 151 -0.05 -7.75 11.94
C SER A 151 1.40 -8.07 12.27
N ILE A 152 1.90 -7.59 13.41
CA ILE A 152 3.26 -7.91 13.89
C ILE A 152 3.40 -9.42 14.12
N GLY A 153 2.41 -10.03 14.78
CA GLY A 153 2.40 -11.46 15.07
C GLY A 153 2.39 -12.32 13.80
N GLU A 154 1.55 -11.97 12.83
CA GLU A 154 1.47 -12.64 11.53
C GLU A 154 2.81 -12.55 10.77
N TRP A 155 3.38 -11.35 10.68
CA TRP A 155 4.67 -11.12 10.05
C TRP A 155 5.79 -11.95 10.70
N MET A 156 5.81 -12.05 12.03
CA MET A 156 6.80 -12.85 12.77
C MET A 156 6.74 -14.34 12.44
N ILE A 157 5.54 -14.90 12.21
CA ILE A 157 5.36 -16.32 11.88
C ILE A 157 5.94 -16.63 10.49
N GLN A 158 5.94 -15.65 9.59
CA GLN A 158 6.46 -15.78 8.23
C GLN A 158 7.99 -15.66 8.15
N GLN A 159 8.66 -15.22 9.22
CA GLN A 159 10.12 -15.09 9.21
C GLN A 159 10.80 -16.43 9.42
N GLU A 160 11.66 -16.84 8.47
CA GLU A 160 12.40 -18.11 8.54
C GLU A 160 13.38 -18.18 9.71
N ARG A 161 13.90 -17.04 10.15
CA ARG A 161 14.93 -16.95 11.18
C ARG A 161 14.59 -15.89 12.22
N ILE A 162 14.63 -16.30 13.48
CA ILE A 162 14.53 -15.39 14.63
C ILE A 162 15.94 -14.82 14.90
N PRO A 163 16.10 -13.50 15.04
CA PRO A 163 17.39 -12.91 15.38
C PRO A 163 17.84 -13.33 16.78
N GLU A 164 19.16 -13.31 17.00
CA GLU A 164 19.73 -13.53 18.34
C GLU A 164 19.19 -12.46 19.30
N GLY A 165 18.72 -12.86 20.49
CA GLY A 165 18.02 -11.98 21.43
C GLY A 165 16.53 -11.73 21.12
N GLY A 166 16.04 -12.22 19.97
CA GLY A 166 14.65 -12.14 19.53
C GLY A 166 14.26 -10.78 18.94
N TRP A 167 13.03 -10.69 18.43
CA TRP A 167 12.51 -9.47 17.81
C TRP A 167 12.29 -8.34 18.83
N ARG A 168 12.63 -7.11 18.43
CA ARG A 168 12.49 -5.88 19.20
C ARG A 168 11.91 -4.79 18.29
N PHE A 169 10.67 -4.41 18.58
CA PHE A 169 9.87 -3.55 17.71
C PHE A 169 9.95 -2.09 18.16
N TRP A 170 10.41 -1.23 17.27
CA TRP A 170 10.37 0.21 17.46
C TRP A 170 8.94 0.70 17.19
N ILE A 171 8.14 0.83 18.25
CA ILE A 171 6.75 1.31 18.22
C ILE A 171 6.67 2.61 19.03
N ASP A 172 6.31 3.69 18.33
CA ASP A 172 6.42 5.07 18.83
C ASP A 172 5.68 5.33 20.16
N ILE A 173 4.48 4.77 20.36
CA ILE A 173 3.71 4.99 21.60
C ILE A 173 4.42 4.47 22.85
N PHE A 174 5.33 3.51 22.73
CA PHE A 174 6.08 2.94 23.86
C PHE A 174 7.41 3.66 24.13
N ILE A 175 8.08 4.08 23.06
CA ILE A 175 9.47 4.56 23.12
C ILE A 175 9.55 6.07 23.29
N VAL A 176 8.53 6.77 22.81
CA VAL A 176 8.49 8.22 22.85
C VAL A 176 7.85 8.69 24.15
N ASN A 177 8.43 9.71 24.77
CA ASN A 177 7.86 10.32 25.98
C ASN A 177 6.58 11.08 25.61
N GLN A 178 5.47 10.71 26.26
CA GLN A 178 4.12 11.21 25.93
C GLN A 178 3.74 12.49 26.68
N HIS A 179 4.63 13.02 27.54
CA HIS A 179 4.38 14.14 28.47
C HIS A 179 5.13 15.42 28.15
N VAL A 180 5.91 15.43 27.06
CA VAL A 180 6.60 16.65 26.64
C VAL A 180 5.61 17.49 25.83
N ASP A 181 5.39 18.72 26.29
CA ASP A 181 4.55 19.69 25.61
C ASP A 181 5.32 20.30 24.45
N VAL A 182 4.87 20.05 23.22
CA VAL A 182 5.37 20.76 22.04
C VAL A 182 4.47 21.96 21.79
N PRO A 183 5.01 23.19 21.74
CA PRO A 183 4.21 24.36 21.41
C PRO A 183 3.60 24.20 20.00
N ASN A 184 2.29 24.41 19.89
CA ASN A 184 1.53 24.25 18.64
C ASN A 184 1.95 25.21 17.52
N GLU A 185 2.64 26.31 17.85
CA GLU A 185 3.06 27.34 16.90
C GLU A 185 4.51 27.69 17.13
N ILE A 186 5.40 27.19 16.27
CA ILE A 186 6.72 27.80 16.12
C ILE A 186 7.07 27.79 14.63
N ASP A 187 6.59 28.81 13.90
CA ASP A 187 7.20 29.23 12.65
C ASP A 187 8.47 30.06 12.97
N THR A 188 9.47 29.42 13.58
CA THR A 188 10.75 30.07 13.90
C THR A 188 11.94 29.20 13.51
N ALA A 189 13.10 29.83 13.38
CA ALA A 189 14.36 29.14 13.10
C ALA A 189 14.70 28.04 14.12
N ALA A 190 14.23 28.14 15.36
CA ALA A 190 14.44 27.13 16.40
C ALA A 190 13.65 25.83 16.12
N ALA A 191 12.40 25.94 15.66
CA ALA A 191 11.61 24.77 15.24
C ALA A 191 12.20 24.09 14.01
N ALA A 192 12.72 24.88 13.06
CA ALA A 192 13.41 24.35 11.88
C ALA A 192 14.68 23.60 12.24
N LYS A 193 15.44 24.12 13.20
CA LYS A 193 16.59 23.41 13.75
C LYS A 193 16.16 22.12 14.45
N ASN A 194 15.10 22.16 15.26
CA ASN A 194 14.61 20.99 16.00
C ASN A 194 14.09 19.89 15.07
N PHE A 195 13.31 20.22 14.05
CA PHE A 195 12.83 19.25 13.06
C PHE A 195 13.99 18.64 12.28
N ARG A 196 14.96 19.43 11.83
CA ARG A 196 16.14 18.90 11.13
C ARG A 196 16.96 17.96 12.00
N THR A 197 17.24 18.33 13.25
CA THR A 197 17.98 17.48 14.20
C THR A 197 17.21 16.20 14.53
N PHE A 198 15.90 16.30 14.75
CA PHE A 198 15.05 15.12 14.94
C PHE A 198 15.05 14.21 13.71
N SER A 199 14.78 14.78 12.54
CA SER A 199 14.71 14.08 11.26
C SER A 199 16.01 13.33 10.97
N GLN A 200 17.16 13.98 11.17
CA GLN A 200 18.45 13.33 11.07
C GLN A 200 18.60 12.16 12.06
N GLY A 201 18.28 12.37 13.34
CA GLY A 201 18.32 11.31 14.35
C GLY A 201 17.42 10.13 14.02
N PHE A 202 16.22 10.41 13.53
CA PHE A 202 15.26 9.41 13.10
C PHE A 202 15.80 8.59 11.92
N GLN A 203 16.37 9.25 10.91
CA GLN A 203 17.00 8.58 9.77
C GLN A 203 18.21 7.73 10.18
N GLU A 204 19.06 8.24 11.08
CA GLU A 204 20.20 7.48 11.63
C GLU A 204 19.72 6.24 12.38
N LYS A 205 18.62 6.34 13.15
CA LYS A 205 18.05 5.21 13.88
C LYS A 205 17.40 4.18 12.95
N LEU A 206 16.65 4.62 11.93
CA LEU A 206 16.12 3.71 10.91
C LEU A 206 17.23 2.95 10.19
N GLN A 207 18.32 3.62 9.84
CA GLN A 207 19.50 2.96 9.25
C GLN A 207 20.14 1.93 10.21
N GLN A 208 20.24 2.24 11.51
CA GLN A 208 20.74 1.30 12.51
C GLN A 208 19.84 0.07 12.67
N ILE A 209 18.52 0.26 12.64
CA ILE A 209 17.53 -0.82 12.71
C ILE A 209 17.59 -1.69 11.44
N GLY A 210 17.72 -1.06 10.26
CA GLY A 210 17.91 -1.73 8.98
C GLY A 210 16.67 -2.41 8.38
N ARG A 211 15.56 -2.47 9.13
CA ARG A 211 14.30 -3.10 8.69
C ARG A 211 13.06 -2.35 9.17
N ALA A 212 12.04 -2.27 8.32
CA ALA A 212 10.73 -1.69 8.63
C ALA A 212 9.57 -2.62 8.26
N ILE A 213 8.48 -2.53 8.98
CA ILE A 213 7.18 -3.07 8.57
C ILE A 213 6.14 -1.95 8.54
N PHE A 214 5.25 -2.00 7.54
CA PHE A 214 4.22 -1.00 7.31
C PHE A 214 2.83 -1.63 7.42
N VAL A 215 2.06 -1.23 8.43
CA VAL A 215 0.73 -1.79 8.67
C VAL A 215 -0.29 -1.17 7.72
N LEU A 216 -0.81 -1.97 6.78
CA LEU A 216 -1.90 -1.60 5.87
C LEU A 216 -3.21 -2.26 6.31
N SER A 217 -3.78 -1.75 7.39
CA SER A 217 -5.07 -2.23 7.91
C SER A 217 -5.91 -1.06 8.41
N PRO A 218 -7.21 -0.99 8.11
CA PRO A 218 -7.95 -1.93 7.25
C PRO A 218 -7.61 -1.66 5.77
N TRP A 219 -7.67 -2.70 4.94
CA TRP A 219 -7.24 -2.59 3.53
C TRP A 219 -8.16 -1.67 2.71
N ASP A 220 -9.46 -1.67 3.00
CA ASP A 220 -10.49 -0.88 2.32
C ASP A 220 -10.52 0.60 2.75
N ARG A 221 -9.75 0.95 3.78
CA ARG A 221 -9.53 2.33 4.23
C ARG A 221 -8.10 2.47 4.78
N PRO A 222 -7.08 2.43 3.92
CA PRO A 222 -5.69 2.42 4.34
C PRO A 222 -5.25 3.82 4.79
N VAL A 223 -5.57 4.23 6.03
CA VAL A 223 -5.24 5.58 6.55
C VAL A 223 -3.75 5.90 6.41
N TRP A 224 -2.89 4.89 6.48
CA TRP A 224 -1.44 4.97 6.29
C TRP A 224 -1.04 5.75 5.03
N ILE A 225 -1.66 5.50 3.87
CA ILE A 225 -1.28 6.17 2.61
C ILE A 225 -1.67 7.66 2.59
N PHE A 226 -2.51 8.12 3.52
CA PHE A 226 -2.97 9.51 3.60
C PHE A 226 -2.26 10.32 4.69
N ARG A 227 -1.27 9.71 5.38
CA ARG A 227 -0.51 10.35 6.46
C ARG A 227 0.88 10.73 5.98
N VAL A 228 1.20 12.02 6.10
CA VAL A 228 2.51 12.56 5.67
C VAL A 228 3.68 11.92 6.42
N TRP A 229 3.50 11.62 7.71
CA TRP A 229 4.52 10.92 8.51
C TRP A 229 4.77 9.49 8.02
N CYS A 230 3.72 8.71 7.73
CA CYS A 230 3.84 7.35 7.21
C CYS A 230 4.55 7.34 5.83
N LEU A 231 4.20 8.28 4.96
CA LEU A 231 4.85 8.46 3.66
C LEU A 231 6.31 8.90 3.80
N TYR A 232 6.62 9.73 4.79
CA TYR A 232 8.00 10.10 5.13
C TYR A 232 8.82 8.92 5.63
N GLU A 233 8.26 8.10 6.52
CA GLU A 233 8.90 6.88 7.01
C GLU A 233 9.24 5.94 5.86
N TYR A 234 8.31 5.74 4.92
CA TYR A 234 8.56 4.98 3.70
C TYR A 234 9.64 5.63 2.82
N TYR A 235 9.61 6.96 2.66
CA TYR A 235 10.65 7.68 1.95
C TYR A 235 12.04 7.41 2.56
N VAL A 236 12.19 7.46 3.88
CA VAL A 236 13.48 7.20 4.53
C VAL A 236 13.93 5.76 4.28
N VAL A 237 13.03 4.80 4.46
CA VAL A 237 13.30 3.37 4.19
C VAL A 237 13.74 3.15 2.75
N TYR A 238 13.06 3.76 1.79
CA TYR A 238 13.40 3.69 0.38
C TYR A 238 14.73 4.40 0.06
N HIS A 239 14.94 5.61 0.59
CA HIS A 239 16.13 6.41 0.32
C HIS A 239 17.43 5.73 0.77
N TYR A 240 17.37 5.01 1.90
CA TYR A 240 18.51 4.27 2.44
C TYR A 240 18.49 2.78 2.08
N GLU A 241 17.60 2.35 1.17
CA GLU A 241 17.53 0.95 0.69
C GLU A 241 17.39 -0.07 1.84
N LEU A 242 16.63 0.29 2.87
CA LEU A 242 16.38 -0.58 4.03
C LEU A 242 15.41 -1.70 3.67
N GLN A 243 15.49 -2.82 4.39
CA GLN A 243 14.54 -3.92 4.20
C GLN A 243 13.15 -3.49 4.65
N TYR A 244 12.13 -3.81 3.88
CA TYR A 244 10.76 -3.54 4.31
C TYR A 244 9.73 -4.52 3.79
N GLU A 245 8.63 -4.62 4.54
CA GLU A 245 7.46 -5.42 4.19
C GLU A 245 6.18 -4.67 4.57
N PHE A 246 5.16 -4.72 3.71
CA PHE A 246 3.81 -4.35 4.09
C PHE A 246 3.14 -5.52 4.80
N VAL A 247 2.39 -5.24 5.86
CA VAL A 247 1.79 -6.26 6.71
C VAL A 247 0.32 -5.93 6.99
N MET A 248 -0.48 -6.97 7.18
CA MET A 248 -1.92 -6.89 7.41
C MET A 248 -2.34 -8.04 8.33
N PRO A 249 -3.31 -7.86 9.25
CA PRO A 249 -3.72 -8.94 10.12
C PRO A 249 -4.49 -10.01 9.31
N PRO A 250 -4.50 -11.28 9.74
CA PRO A 250 -5.08 -12.38 8.97
C PRO A 250 -6.53 -12.15 8.53
N THR A 251 -7.36 -11.58 9.41
CA THR A 251 -8.77 -11.31 9.13
C THR A 251 -8.99 -10.27 8.02
N GLN A 252 -8.10 -9.28 7.93
CA GLN A 252 -8.14 -8.27 6.88
C GLN A 252 -7.56 -8.83 5.58
N LYS A 253 -6.51 -9.66 5.66
CA LYS A 253 -5.95 -10.37 4.52
C LYS A 253 -6.99 -11.25 3.83
N GLU A 254 -7.75 -12.04 4.59
CA GLU A 254 -8.84 -12.85 4.05
C GLU A 254 -9.89 -12.00 3.32
N ARG A 255 -10.32 -10.89 3.92
CA ARG A 255 -11.29 -9.97 3.29
C ARG A 255 -10.73 -9.33 2.03
N PHE A 256 -9.45 -8.94 2.05
CA PHE A 256 -8.76 -8.38 0.89
C PHE A 256 -8.73 -9.39 -0.26
N ILE A 257 -8.37 -10.65 0.00
CA ILE A 257 -8.34 -11.70 -1.02
C ILE A 257 -9.72 -12.00 -1.58
N VAL A 258 -10.76 -12.04 -0.74
CA VAL A 258 -12.14 -12.22 -1.20
C VAL A 258 -12.57 -11.05 -2.09
N ALA A 259 -12.30 -9.82 -1.66
CA ALA A 259 -12.62 -8.63 -2.46
C ALA A 259 -11.87 -8.64 -3.79
N LEU A 260 -10.56 -8.88 -3.76
CA LEU A 260 -9.72 -8.99 -4.96
C LEU A 260 -10.18 -10.13 -5.88
N GLY A 261 -10.78 -11.20 -5.36
CA GLY A 261 -11.36 -12.29 -6.16
C GLY A 261 -12.73 -11.97 -6.77
N GLN A 262 -13.38 -10.89 -6.36
CA GLN A 262 -14.70 -10.45 -6.87
C GLN A 262 -14.56 -9.23 -7.79
N ASP A 263 -13.82 -8.21 -7.34
CA ASP A 263 -13.56 -6.97 -8.08
C ASP A 263 -12.18 -6.43 -7.67
N SER A 264 -11.28 -6.27 -8.64
CA SER A 264 -9.94 -5.73 -8.39
C SER A 264 -9.94 -4.22 -8.14
N SER A 265 -11.06 -3.53 -8.41
CA SER A 265 -11.11 -2.07 -8.52
C SER A 265 -11.17 -1.33 -7.19
N ASP A 266 -11.59 -1.95 -6.09
CA ASP A 266 -11.81 -1.22 -4.83
C ASP A 266 -10.50 -0.78 -4.17
N PHE A 267 -9.59 -1.72 -3.88
CA PHE A 267 -8.32 -1.38 -3.20
C PHE A 267 -7.39 -0.57 -4.10
N LEU A 268 -7.15 -1.04 -5.33
CA LEU A 268 -6.28 -0.35 -6.27
C LEU A 268 -6.89 0.97 -6.74
N GLY A 269 -8.22 1.09 -6.77
CA GLY A 269 -8.93 2.36 -6.97
C GLY A 269 -8.70 3.36 -5.84
N ILE A 270 -8.52 2.91 -4.60
CA ILE A 270 -8.12 3.76 -3.48
C ILE A 270 -6.64 4.16 -3.62
N VAL A 271 -5.76 3.19 -3.91
CA VAL A 271 -4.31 3.41 -4.05
C VAL A 271 -3.97 4.32 -5.24
N SER A 272 -4.70 4.20 -6.36
CA SER A 272 -4.53 5.07 -7.53
C SER A 272 -4.96 6.52 -7.29
N LYS A 273 -5.77 6.77 -6.26
CA LYS A 273 -6.12 8.13 -5.81
C LYS A 273 -5.10 8.67 -4.80
N LEU A 274 -4.03 7.93 -4.50
CA LEU A 274 -2.95 8.39 -3.64
C LEU A 274 -2.39 9.70 -4.19
N ASP A 275 -2.40 10.70 -3.32
CA ASP A 275 -1.83 11.99 -3.58
C ASP A 275 -1.10 12.46 -2.31
N VAL A 276 0.21 12.23 -2.25
CA VAL A 276 1.06 12.67 -1.14
C VAL A 276 0.92 14.17 -0.87
N GLU A 277 0.64 14.99 -1.89
CA GLU A 277 0.45 16.43 -1.71
C GLU A 277 -0.79 16.72 -0.84
N LYS A 278 -1.83 15.88 -0.96
CA LYS A 278 -3.05 15.95 -0.15
C LYS A 278 -2.96 15.20 1.18
N ALA A 279 -1.92 14.39 1.39
CA ALA A 279 -1.70 13.76 2.68
C ALA A 279 -1.56 14.83 3.77
N THR A 280 -2.01 14.51 4.98
CA THR A 280 -2.03 15.46 6.10
C THR A 280 -1.23 14.98 7.30
N ALA A 281 -0.84 15.92 8.14
CA ALA A 281 -0.39 15.64 9.50
C ALA A 281 -1.09 16.61 10.46
N PHE A 282 -1.24 16.20 11.72
CA PHE A 282 -1.80 17.05 12.77
C PHE A 282 -1.01 18.36 12.92
N SER A 283 0.33 18.29 12.89
CA SER A 283 1.14 19.50 12.87
C SER A 283 1.34 20.02 11.46
N LYS A 284 0.77 21.20 11.19
CA LYS A 284 0.99 21.91 9.92
C LYS A 284 2.45 22.30 9.68
N TYR A 285 3.19 22.53 10.75
CA TYR A 285 4.63 22.74 10.66
C TYR A 285 5.35 21.50 10.11
N ASP A 286 5.16 20.33 10.75
CA ASP A 286 5.80 19.08 10.31
C ASP A 286 5.33 18.69 8.91
N GLU A 287 4.03 18.85 8.64
CA GLU A 287 3.45 18.63 7.31
C GLU A 287 4.23 19.41 6.24
N THR A 288 4.46 20.71 6.50
CA THR A 288 5.19 21.60 5.59
C THR A 288 6.66 21.17 5.45
N GLN A 289 7.35 20.86 6.54
CA GLN A 289 8.76 20.48 6.50
C GLN A 289 8.98 19.15 5.76
N ILE A 290 8.14 18.15 6.03
CA ILE A 290 8.21 16.85 5.35
C ILE A 290 7.91 17.01 3.86
N LYS A 291 6.85 17.77 3.51
CA LYS A 291 6.51 18.02 2.10
C LYS A 291 7.65 18.74 1.36
N ASN A 292 8.30 19.72 1.99
CA ASN A 292 9.47 20.40 1.42
C ASN A 292 10.67 19.47 1.25
N LEU A 293 10.89 18.54 2.18
CA LEU A 293 11.95 17.54 2.07
C LEU A 293 11.70 16.60 0.90
N VAL A 294 10.49 16.05 0.76
CA VAL A 294 10.08 15.22 -0.38
C VAL A 294 10.27 15.98 -1.70
N GLN A 295 9.88 17.25 -1.75
CA GLN A 295 10.03 18.08 -2.94
C GLN A 295 11.50 18.30 -3.32
N THR A 296 12.38 18.48 -2.33
CA THR A 296 13.80 18.80 -2.53
C THR A 296 14.63 17.56 -2.84
N ASP A 297 14.41 16.46 -2.11
CA ASP A 297 15.27 15.28 -2.15
C ASP A 297 14.83 14.24 -3.18
N LEU A 298 13.52 14.15 -3.48
CA LEU A 298 12.97 13.23 -4.49
C LEU A 298 12.59 13.92 -5.82
N GLY A 299 12.73 15.24 -5.91
CA GLY A 299 12.29 16.00 -7.08
C GLY A 299 10.76 16.13 -7.23
N GLY A 300 10.00 15.79 -6.19
CA GLY A 300 8.54 16.04 -6.12
C GLY A 300 7.69 14.85 -5.67
N PHE A 301 6.41 15.14 -5.40
CA PHE A 301 5.43 14.16 -4.92
C PHE A 301 5.12 13.05 -5.91
N SER A 302 5.21 13.34 -7.21
CA SER A 302 4.94 12.34 -8.27
C SER A 302 5.82 11.10 -8.11
N LYS A 303 7.11 11.29 -7.79
CA LYS A 303 8.02 10.15 -7.62
C LYS A 303 7.69 9.34 -6.37
N LEU A 304 7.37 9.99 -5.26
CA LEU A 304 6.97 9.27 -4.05
C LEU A 304 5.63 8.52 -4.25
N ASN A 305 4.66 9.12 -4.95
CA ASN A 305 3.41 8.45 -5.32
C ASN A 305 3.71 7.18 -6.13
N GLU A 306 4.52 7.26 -7.18
CA GLU A 306 4.90 6.11 -8.01
C GLU A 306 5.54 4.98 -7.17
N LEU A 307 6.45 5.34 -6.27
CA LEU A 307 7.15 4.39 -5.41
C LEU A 307 6.23 3.69 -4.40
N VAL A 308 5.34 4.44 -3.76
CA VAL A 308 4.38 3.88 -2.79
C VAL A 308 3.35 3.01 -3.52
N ILE A 309 2.79 3.48 -4.64
CA ILE A 309 1.84 2.72 -5.45
C ILE A 309 2.49 1.41 -5.93
N GLY A 310 3.72 1.47 -6.42
CA GLY A 310 4.47 0.29 -6.85
C GLY A 310 4.66 -0.73 -5.73
N ALA A 311 5.08 -0.28 -4.54
CA ALA A 311 5.30 -1.18 -3.42
C ALA A 311 3.99 -1.79 -2.86
N ILE A 312 2.89 -1.05 -2.88
CA ILE A 312 1.56 -1.58 -2.53
C ILE A 312 1.06 -2.60 -3.56
N ARG A 313 1.30 -2.35 -4.86
CA ARG A 313 0.98 -3.33 -5.92
C ARG A 313 1.78 -4.61 -5.75
N GLU A 314 3.07 -4.51 -5.46
CA GLU A 314 3.92 -5.67 -5.16
C GLU A 314 3.41 -6.46 -3.94
N PHE A 315 2.97 -5.76 -2.89
CA PHE A 315 2.30 -6.39 -1.76
C PHE A 315 1.02 -7.13 -2.18
N CYS A 316 0.13 -6.51 -2.99
CA CYS A 316 -1.09 -7.17 -3.49
C CYS A 316 -0.78 -8.43 -4.30
N ILE A 317 0.26 -8.36 -5.15
CA ILE A 317 0.72 -9.51 -5.92
C ILE A 317 1.19 -10.61 -4.98
N SER A 318 2.05 -10.30 -4.01
CA SER A 318 2.55 -11.28 -3.03
C SER A 318 1.41 -11.98 -2.29
N GLU A 319 0.45 -11.21 -1.78
CA GLU A 319 -0.69 -11.74 -1.04
C GLU A 319 -1.61 -12.61 -1.90
N SER A 320 -1.91 -12.16 -3.13
CA SER A 320 -2.78 -12.90 -4.03
C SER A 320 -2.13 -14.18 -4.56
N VAL A 321 -0.82 -14.15 -4.86
CA VAL A 321 -0.04 -15.35 -5.20
C VAL A 321 0.00 -16.33 -4.02
N GLY A 322 0.27 -15.83 -2.81
CA GLY A 322 0.25 -16.65 -1.59
C GLY A 322 -1.11 -17.32 -1.36
N ALA A 323 -2.21 -16.61 -1.59
CA ALA A 323 -3.55 -17.18 -1.52
C ALA A 323 -3.78 -18.25 -2.60
N LEU A 324 -3.43 -17.98 -3.86
CA LEU A 324 -3.57 -18.92 -4.97
C LEU A 324 -2.78 -20.22 -4.77
N CYS A 325 -1.61 -20.16 -4.14
CA CYS A 325 -0.82 -21.35 -3.79
C CYS A 325 -1.53 -22.27 -2.80
N ASN A 326 -2.46 -21.74 -1.99
CA ASN A 326 -3.21 -22.49 -1.00
C ASN A 326 -4.62 -22.91 -1.48
N MET A 327 -5.00 -22.54 -2.71
CA MET A 327 -6.30 -22.89 -3.29
C MET A 327 -6.20 -24.15 -4.17
N ASP A 328 -7.25 -24.97 -4.13
CA ASP A 328 -7.47 -26.03 -5.12
C ASP A 328 -8.12 -25.48 -6.41
N ASP A 329 -8.22 -26.34 -7.44
CA ASP A 329 -8.76 -25.93 -8.74
C ASP A 329 -10.25 -25.55 -8.69
N GLU A 330 -11.03 -26.14 -7.78
CA GLU A 330 -12.45 -25.81 -7.61
C GLU A 330 -12.61 -24.41 -7.01
N GLN A 331 -11.84 -24.11 -5.97
CA GLN A 331 -11.77 -22.78 -5.35
C GLN A 331 -11.31 -21.73 -6.38
N LYS A 332 -10.22 -22.00 -7.10
CA LYS A 332 -9.70 -21.10 -8.15
C LYS A 332 -10.75 -20.80 -9.21
N ALA A 333 -11.53 -21.80 -9.64
CA ALA A 333 -12.57 -21.60 -10.65
C ALA A 333 -13.71 -20.69 -10.19
N THR A 334 -14.02 -20.66 -8.89
CA THR A 334 -15.16 -19.90 -8.32
C THR A 334 -14.87 -18.42 -8.08
N THR A 335 -13.64 -17.96 -8.32
CA THR A 335 -13.24 -16.56 -8.14
C THR A 335 -12.56 -16.04 -9.41
N ASP A 336 -12.38 -14.73 -9.51
CA ASP A 336 -11.58 -14.10 -10.55
C ASP A 336 -10.16 -13.74 -10.06
N LEU A 337 -9.69 -14.38 -8.98
CA LEU A 337 -8.41 -14.06 -8.37
C LEU A 337 -7.23 -14.29 -9.33
N LEU A 338 -7.26 -15.36 -10.15
CA LEU A 338 -6.22 -15.61 -11.14
C LEU A 338 -6.11 -14.48 -12.17
N GLU A 339 -7.26 -14.05 -12.72
CA GLU A 339 -7.31 -12.92 -13.65
C GLU A 339 -6.87 -11.61 -13.01
N ASN A 340 -7.31 -11.34 -11.79
CA ASN A 340 -7.01 -10.10 -11.08
C ASN A 340 -5.53 -10.03 -10.63
N THR A 341 -4.94 -11.17 -10.24
CA THR A 341 -3.49 -11.29 -10.00
C THR A 341 -2.70 -11.10 -11.30
N ALA A 342 -3.18 -11.64 -12.42
CA ALA A 342 -2.52 -11.45 -13.72
C ALA A 342 -2.56 -9.99 -14.18
N ASP A 343 -3.68 -9.31 -14.02
CA ASP A 343 -3.84 -7.88 -14.33
C ASP A 343 -2.86 -7.03 -13.50
N LEU A 344 -2.77 -7.31 -12.19
CA LEU A 344 -1.78 -6.72 -11.29
C LEU A 344 -0.33 -6.93 -11.75
N LEU A 345 0.00 -8.17 -12.17
CA LEU A 345 1.33 -8.51 -12.68
C LEU A 345 1.64 -7.75 -13.98
N ASP A 346 0.69 -7.65 -14.91
CA ASP A 346 0.86 -6.91 -16.17
C ASP A 346 1.04 -5.40 -15.91
N ASP A 347 0.28 -4.83 -14.99
CA ASP A 347 0.42 -3.43 -14.54
C ASP A 347 1.82 -3.12 -13.99
N CYS A 348 2.46 -4.11 -13.35
CA CYS A 348 3.83 -4.04 -12.86
C CYS A 348 4.89 -4.44 -13.91
N GLY A 349 4.48 -4.71 -15.16
CA GLY A 349 5.38 -5.11 -16.26
C GLY A 349 5.87 -6.56 -16.18
N LYS A 350 5.31 -7.38 -15.29
CA LYS A 350 5.60 -8.82 -15.14
C LYS A 350 4.76 -9.65 -16.11
N VAL A 351 4.86 -9.31 -17.40
CA VAL A 351 3.97 -9.78 -18.47
C VAL A 351 3.97 -11.31 -18.62
N ASP A 352 5.14 -11.96 -18.54
CA ASP A 352 5.23 -13.43 -18.63
C ASP A 352 4.58 -14.15 -17.43
N ALA A 353 4.67 -13.56 -16.24
CA ALA A 353 4.01 -14.09 -15.05
C ALA A 353 2.49 -13.93 -15.15
N ALA A 354 2.02 -12.79 -15.67
CA ALA A 354 0.60 -12.56 -15.94
C ALA A 354 0.04 -13.63 -16.90
N GLU A 355 0.75 -13.91 -18.01
CA GLU A 355 0.35 -14.95 -18.97
C GLU A 355 0.22 -16.31 -18.31
N LYS A 356 1.16 -16.69 -17.44
CA LYS A 356 1.14 -17.97 -16.72
C LYS A 356 -0.15 -18.16 -15.91
N TYR A 357 -0.55 -17.16 -15.12
CA TYR A 357 -1.77 -17.23 -14.31
C TYR A 357 -3.05 -17.24 -15.16
N LEU A 358 -3.06 -16.53 -16.28
CA LEU A 358 -4.19 -16.56 -17.21
C LEU A 358 -4.33 -17.90 -17.92
N LEU A 359 -3.22 -18.55 -18.29
CA LEU A 359 -3.24 -19.89 -18.87
C LEU A 359 -3.67 -20.95 -17.85
N GLU A 360 -3.27 -20.80 -16.58
CA GLU A 360 -3.78 -21.61 -15.48
C GLU A 360 -5.30 -21.45 -15.32
N SER A 361 -5.79 -20.20 -15.26
CA SER A 361 -7.24 -19.93 -15.20
C SER A 361 -7.99 -20.54 -16.38
N LEU A 362 -7.44 -20.38 -17.59
CA LEU A 362 -8.02 -20.95 -18.80
C LEU A 362 -8.15 -22.47 -18.70
N SER A 363 -7.08 -23.16 -18.28
CA SER A 363 -7.06 -24.61 -18.13
C SER A 363 -8.09 -25.09 -17.11
N ILE A 364 -8.15 -24.45 -15.94
CA ILE A 364 -9.09 -24.80 -14.86
C ILE A 364 -10.53 -24.58 -15.30
N LYS A 365 -10.85 -23.40 -15.85
CA LYS A 365 -12.22 -23.06 -16.30
C LYS A 365 -12.68 -23.97 -17.43
N GLN A 366 -11.82 -24.30 -18.39
CA GLN A 366 -12.15 -25.26 -19.45
C GLN A 366 -12.42 -26.67 -18.91
N ALA A 367 -11.62 -27.15 -17.96
CA ALA A 367 -11.77 -28.48 -17.39
C ALA A 367 -13.06 -28.62 -16.57
N LEU A 368 -13.42 -27.60 -15.79
CA LEU A 368 -14.53 -27.68 -14.84
C LEU A 368 -15.88 -27.20 -15.41
N ARG A 369 -15.86 -26.24 -16.36
CA ARG A 369 -17.09 -25.59 -16.87
C ARG A 369 -17.29 -25.77 -18.38
N GLY A 370 -16.28 -26.26 -19.09
CA GLY A 370 -16.35 -26.51 -20.52
C GLY A 370 -15.93 -25.31 -21.39
N PRO A 371 -15.80 -25.51 -22.71
CA PRO A 371 -15.16 -24.55 -23.62
C PRO A 371 -16.03 -23.35 -24.03
N GLU A 372 -17.30 -23.34 -23.63
CA GLU A 372 -18.27 -22.27 -23.95
C GLU A 372 -18.68 -21.45 -22.72
N ASP A 373 -18.00 -21.65 -21.58
CA ASP A 373 -18.25 -20.90 -20.36
C ASP A 373 -17.99 -19.40 -20.57
N GLU A 374 -18.93 -18.57 -20.10
CA GLU A 374 -18.90 -17.11 -20.28
C GLU A 374 -17.63 -16.48 -19.68
N SER A 375 -17.14 -17.01 -18.55
CA SER A 375 -15.96 -16.47 -17.86
C SER A 375 -14.68 -16.63 -18.67
N LEU A 376 -14.61 -17.59 -19.61
CA LEU A 376 -13.50 -17.72 -20.55
C LEU A 376 -13.36 -16.49 -21.45
N GLY A 377 -14.45 -15.79 -21.74
CA GLY A 377 -14.44 -14.56 -22.54
C GLY A 377 -13.54 -13.49 -21.92
N ARG A 378 -13.54 -13.38 -20.58
CA ARG A 378 -12.67 -12.46 -19.84
C ARG A 378 -11.22 -12.93 -19.89
N THR A 379 -10.94 -14.20 -19.58
CA THR A 379 -9.58 -14.78 -19.59
C THR A 379 -8.92 -14.62 -20.96
N TYR A 380 -9.65 -14.90 -22.05
CA TYR A 380 -9.17 -14.68 -23.42
C TYR A 380 -8.92 -13.21 -23.75
N THR A 381 -9.74 -12.28 -23.21
CA THR A 381 -9.50 -10.85 -23.41
C THR A 381 -8.15 -10.45 -22.79
N LEU A 382 -7.87 -10.89 -21.56
CA LEU A 382 -6.63 -10.58 -20.85
C LEU A 382 -5.42 -11.23 -21.52
N LEU A 383 -5.51 -12.49 -21.95
CA LEU A 383 -4.44 -13.15 -22.71
C LEU A 383 -4.11 -12.40 -24.00
N GLY A 384 -5.13 -11.87 -24.68
CA GLY A 384 -4.97 -11.04 -25.86
C GLY A 384 -4.17 -9.76 -25.57
N VAL A 385 -4.48 -9.06 -24.48
CA VAL A 385 -3.77 -7.84 -24.05
C VAL A 385 -2.32 -8.14 -23.67
N VAL A 386 -2.10 -9.20 -22.87
CA VAL A 386 -0.76 -9.64 -22.46
C VAL A 386 0.11 -9.99 -23.67
N ASN A 387 -0.41 -10.76 -24.63
CA ASN A 387 0.33 -11.10 -25.85
C ASN A 387 0.56 -9.89 -26.75
N GLN A 388 -0.37 -8.93 -26.81
CA GLN A 388 -0.16 -7.67 -27.51
C GLN A 388 1.02 -6.89 -26.92
N ARG A 389 1.15 -6.83 -25.59
CA ARG A 389 2.25 -6.15 -24.89
C ARG A 389 3.60 -6.84 -25.12
N LYS A 390 3.62 -8.17 -25.28
CA LYS A 390 4.81 -8.93 -25.68
C LYS A 390 5.22 -8.70 -27.14
N GLY A 391 4.32 -8.14 -27.96
CA GLY A 391 4.49 -7.99 -29.40
C GLY A 391 4.06 -9.22 -30.22
N ASP A 392 3.46 -10.23 -29.56
CA ASP A 392 2.96 -11.46 -30.17
C ASP A 392 1.56 -11.24 -30.77
N TYR A 393 1.50 -10.39 -31.81
CA TYR A 393 0.23 -9.93 -32.38
C TYR A 393 -0.66 -11.05 -32.93
N GLU A 394 -0.09 -12.13 -33.45
CA GLU A 394 -0.91 -13.25 -33.97
C GLU A 394 -1.61 -14.03 -32.85
N GLU A 395 -0.92 -14.29 -31.75
CA GLU A 395 -1.52 -14.98 -30.61
C GLU A 395 -2.53 -14.07 -29.90
N SER A 396 -2.22 -12.77 -29.81
CA SER A 396 -3.17 -11.75 -29.35
C SER A 396 -4.48 -11.75 -30.16
N LEU A 397 -4.40 -11.75 -31.49
CA LEU A 397 -5.57 -11.82 -32.38
C LEU A 397 -6.37 -13.10 -32.15
N LYS A 398 -5.70 -14.25 -32.03
CA LYS A 398 -6.35 -15.53 -31.77
C LYS A 398 -7.13 -15.52 -30.46
N PHE A 399 -6.54 -15.01 -29.38
CA PHE A 399 -7.25 -14.91 -28.09
C PHE A 399 -8.41 -13.91 -28.15
N HIS A 400 -8.24 -12.75 -28.79
CA HIS A 400 -9.36 -11.82 -28.97
C HIS A 400 -10.49 -12.40 -29.83
N GLN A 401 -10.19 -13.21 -30.84
CA GLN A 401 -11.20 -13.93 -31.63
C GLN A 401 -11.95 -14.98 -30.80
N MET A 402 -11.25 -15.71 -29.92
CA MET A 402 -11.89 -16.65 -28.98
C MET A 402 -12.82 -15.91 -28.00
N SER A 403 -12.35 -14.80 -27.42
CA SER A 403 -13.18 -13.92 -26.59
C SER A 403 -14.41 -13.40 -27.36
N LEU A 404 -14.23 -12.98 -28.61
CA LEU A 404 -15.31 -12.47 -29.44
C LEU A 404 -16.39 -13.52 -29.67
N LYS A 405 -15.99 -14.77 -29.93
CA LYS A 405 -16.90 -15.91 -30.10
C LYS A 405 -17.76 -16.13 -28.85
N ILE A 406 -17.14 -16.17 -27.66
CA ILE A 406 -17.86 -16.35 -26.39
C ILE A 406 -18.84 -15.19 -26.15
N LYS A 407 -18.39 -13.94 -26.29
CA LYS A 407 -19.24 -12.76 -26.05
C LYS A 407 -20.42 -12.66 -27.01
N ILE A 408 -20.26 -13.07 -28.27
CA ILE A 408 -21.36 -13.17 -29.24
C ILE A 408 -22.35 -14.25 -28.83
N LEU A 409 -21.86 -15.42 -28.38
CA LEU A 409 -22.71 -16.52 -27.93
C LEU A 409 -23.55 -16.12 -26.71
N CYS A 410 -22.95 -15.44 -25.73
CA CYS A 410 -23.62 -15.07 -24.47
C CYS A 410 -24.54 -13.85 -24.60
N HIS A 411 -24.15 -12.82 -25.38
CA HIS A 411 -24.85 -11.53 -25.37
C HIS A 411 -25.37 -11.06 -26.73
N GLY A 412 -25.06 -11.78 -27.81
CA GLY A 412 -25.38 -11.39 -29.17
C GLY A 412 -24.41 -10.37 -29.78
N THR A 413 -24.54 -10.14 -31.09
CA THR A 413 -23.58 -9.38 -31.90
C THR A 413 -23.56 -7.87 -31.66
N GLU A 414 -24.61 -7.35 -31.01
CA GLU A 414 -24.82 -5.92 -30.78
C GLU A 414 -24.45 -5.49 -29.36
N HIS A 415 -23.95 -6.41 -28.54
CA HIS A 415 -23.60 -6.09 -27.17
C HIS A 415 -22.32 -5.25 -27.08
N VAL A 416 -22.25 -4.36 -26.09
CA VAL A 416 -21.12 -3.43 -25.86
C VAL A 416 -19.80 -4.18 -25.69
N SER A 417 -19.80 -5.36 -25.05
CA SER A 417 -18.60 -6.19 -24.89
C SER A 417 -18.05 -6.77 -26.21
N VAL A 418 -18.92 -6.97 -27.21
CA VAL A 418 -18.52 -7.33 -28.59
C VAL A 418 -17.80 -6.15 -29.23
N ALA A 419 -18.34 -4.94 -29.10
CA ALA A 419 -17.70 -3.72 -29.59
C ALA A 419 -16.32 -3.51 -28.95
N THR A 420 -16.19 -3.70 -27.64
CA THR A 420 -14.90 -3.61 -26.94
C THR A 420 -13.89 -4.60 -27.48
N THR A 421 -14.30 -5.84 -27.75
CA THR A 421 -13.39 -6.86 -28.28
C THR A 421 -12.97 -6.54 -29.72
N LYS A 422 -13.89 -6.06 -30.56
CA LYS A 422 -13.57 -5.58 -31.91
C LYS A 422 -12.62 -4.38 -31.90
N LYS A 423 -12.82 -3.43 -30.98
CA LYS A 423 -11.88 -2.32 -30.75
C LYS A 423 -10.48 -2.87 -30.45
N ASN A 424 -10.34 -3.80 -29.51
CA ASN A 424 -9.04 -4.38 -29.17
C ASN A 424 -8.36 -5.08 -30.37
N ILE A 425 -9.12 -5.84 -31.17
CA ILE A 425 -8.62 -6.42 -32.42
C ILE A 425 -8.11 -5.33 -33.38
N GLY A 426 -8.85 -4.22 -33.50
CA GLY A 426 -8.41 -3.06 -34.29
C GLY A 426 -7.10 -2.45 -33.79
N ILE A 427 -6.90 -2.36 -32.48
CA ILE A 427 -5.64 -1.89 -31.88
C ILE A 427 -4.50 -2.85 -32.22
N VAL A 428 -4.72 -4.16 -32.16
CA VAL A 428 -3.68 -5.14 -32.51
C VAL A 428 -3.29 -5.02 -33.98
N TYR A 429 -4.24 -4.90 -34.91
CA TYR A 429 -3.93 -4.66 -36.33
C TYR A 429 -3.19 -3.34 -36.56
N HIS A 430 -3.56 -2.28 -35.85
CA HIS A 430 -2.87 -1.00 -35.92
C HIS A 430 -1.40 -1.14 -35.49
N ASN A 431 -1.15 -1.79 -34.35
CA ASN A 431 0.21 -2.02 -33.84
C ASN A 431 1.03 -2.96 -34.74
N LYS A 432 0.36 -3.88 -35.44
CA LYS A 432 0.95 -4.77 -36.44
C LYS A 432 1.25 -4.06 -37.78
N GLY A 433 0.77 -2.83 -37.97
CA GLY A 433 0.98 -2.06 -39.20
C GLY A 433 -0.04 -2.33 -40.32
N ASP A 434 -1.23 -2.85 -39.99
CA ASP A 434 -2.35 -3.02 -40.93
C ASP A 434 -3.49 -2.04 -40.62
N PRO A 435 -3.39 -0.78 -41.11
CA PRO A 435 -4.39 0.24 -40.85
C PRO A 435 -5.74 -0.03 -41.53
N ILE A 436 -5.76 -0.85 -42.59
CA ILE A 436 -7.00 -1.18 -43.32
C ILE A 436 -7.85 -2.12 -42.46
N ALA A 437 -7.24 -3.20 -41.97
CA ALA A 437 -7.92 -4.10 -41.05
C ALA A 437 -8.34 -3.37 -39.76
N ALA A 438 -7.45 -2.56 -39.19
CA ALA A 438 -7.74 -1.77 -37.99
C ALA A 438 -8.98 -0.88 -38.18
N LYS A 439 -9.03 -0.12 -39.28
CA LYS A 439 -10.16 0.77 -39.59
C LYS A 439 -11.49 0.02 -39.71
N ASN A 440 -11.48 -1.17 -40.33
CA ASN A 440 -12.70 -1.97 -40.45
C ASN A 440 -13.24 -2.39 -39.07
N TYR A 441 -12.37 -2.91 -38.19
CA TYR A 441 -12.77 -3.30 -36.84
C TYR A 441 -13.19 -2.12 -35.97
N TYR A 442 -12.50 -0.98 -36.07
CA TYR A 442 -12.90 0.26 -35.39
C TYR A 442 -14.27 0.74 -35.85
N LYS A 443 -14.57 0.66 -37.15
CA LYS A 443 -15.89 1.02 -37.68
C LYS A 443 -16.99 0.11 -37.12
N GLU A 444 -16.77 -1.20 -37.13
CA GLU A 444 -17.74 -2.13 -36.56
C GLU A 444 -17.97 -1.90 -35.06
N ALA A 445 -16.91 -1.61 -34.29
CA ALA A 445 -17.04 -1.27 -32.88
C ALA A 445 -17.77 0.07 -32.67
N TYR A 446 -17.43 1.09 -33.46
CA TYR A 446 -18.08 2.40 -33.43
C TYR A 446 -19.58 2.32 -33.72
N ASP A 447 -19.98 1.56 -34.74
CA ASP A 447 -21.40 1.40 -35.11
C ASP A 447 -22.22 0.73 -34.00
N ILE A 448 -21.61 -0.19 -33.24
CA ILE A 448 -22.26 -0.82 -32.07
C ILE A 448 -22.33 0.16 -30.89
N TYR A 449 -21.23 0.83 -30.55
CA TYR A 449 -21.20 1.83 -29.47
C TYR A 449 -22.17 2.99 -29.74
N LEU A 450 -22.21 3.49 -30.98
CA LEU A 450 -23.12 4.57 -31.37
C LEU A 450 -24.59 4.16 -31.19
N ARG A 451 -24.97 2.94 -31.59
CA ARG A 451 -26.34 2.44 -31.44
C ARG A 451 -26.71 2.16 -29.98
N SER A 452 -25.77 1.65 -29.19
CA SER A 452 -26.05 1.16 -27.82
C SER A 452 -25.89 2.24 -26.75
N LEU A 453 -24.91 3.13 -26.91
CA LEU A 453 -24.50 4.12 -25.91
C LEU A 453 -24.73 5.58 -26.38
N GLY A 454 -24.96 5.77 -27.68
CA GLY A 454 -25.14 7.10 -28.27
C GLY A 454 -23.82 7.81 -28.64
N PRO A 455 -23.91 8.95 -29.33
CA PRO A 455 -22.75 9.65 -29.91
C PRO A 455 -21.87 10.35 -28.86
N ASN A 456 -22.41 10.67 -27.69
CA ASN A 456 -21.70 11.41 -26.65
C ASN A 456 -21.00 10.51 -25.62
N HIS A 457 -21.16 9.19 -25.72
CA HIS A 457 -20.49 8.27 -24.81
C HIS A 457 -18.97 8.27 -25.05
N PRO A 458 -18.13 8.26 -23.99
CA PRO A 458 -16.66 8.27 -24.13
C PRO A 458 -16.12 7.19 -25.08
N ASP A 459 -16.64 5.96 -25.03
CA ASP A 459 -16.23 4.89 -25.95
C ASP A 459 -16.54 5.21 -27.42
N THR A 460 -17.73 5.76 -27.71
CA THR A 460 -18.10 6.18 -29.07
C THR A 460 -17.17 7.28 -29.56
N GLN A 461 -16.91 8.28 -28.71
CA GLN A 461 -16.03 9.40 -29.03
C GLN A 461 -14.58 8.96 -29.24
N SER A 462 -14.11 7.97 -28.47
CA SER A 462 -12.74 7.46 -28.57
C SER A 462 -12.42 6.87 -29.95
N LEU A 463 -13.44 6.34 -30.64
CA LEU A 463 -13.29 5.74 -31.97
C LEU A 463 -13.57 6.70 -33.14
N ALA A 464 -14.23 7.83 -32.88
CA ALA A 464 -14.60 8.80 -33.91
C ALA A 464 -13.41 9.29 -34.78
N PRO A 465 -12.19 9.50 -34.25
CA PRO A 465 -11.04 9.91 -35.07
C PRO A 465 -10.57 8.88 -36.10
N PHE A 466 -10.98 7.61 -35.97
CA PHE A 466 -10.53 6.51 -36.84
C PHE A 466 -11.51 6.19 -37.98
N ILE A 467 -12.71 6.80 -37.97
CA ILE A 467 -13.78 6.60 -38.96
C ILE A 467 -13.65 7.65 -40.06
#